data_AF-A0A497MT87-F1
#
_entry.id   AF-A0A497MT87-F1
#
_cell.length_a   1.000
_cell.length_b   1.000
_cell.length_c   1.000
_cell.angle_alpha   90.00
_cell.angle_beta   90.00
_cell.angle_gamma   90.00
#
_symmetry.space_group_name_H-M   'P 1'
#
loop_
_entity.id
_entity.type
_entity.pdbx_description
1 polymer ?
#
loop_
_entity_poly.entity_id
_entity_poly.type
_entity_poly.pdbx_seq_one_letter_code
_entity_poly.pdbx_strand_id
1 'polypeptide(L)'
;MPVHPIEYRYFHPGMREIFTEERKLQRWLDVEAALARAHAAVGNIPKEAAEEIERKANVAHVSVERVKEIEKRTRHDVMAMVEALTEACE
;
A
#
# COMPACT_ATOMS: atom_id res chain seq x y z
N MET A 1 -24.23 -4.66 2.66
CA MET A 1 -25.16 -5.08 1.59
C MET A 1 -24.69 -4.43 0.32
N PRO A 2 -24.41 -5.19 -0.75
CA PRO A 2 -23.91 -4.61 -1.99
C PRO A 2 -24.97 -3.68 -2.58
N VAL A 3 -24.57 -2.47 -2.94
CA VAL A 3 -25.49 -1.44 -3.47
C VAL A 3 -25.47 -1.47 -4.98
N HIS A 4 -24.28 -1.54 -5.59
CA HIS A 4 -24.15 -1.54 -7.03
C HIS A 4 -24.24 -2.96 -7.62
N PRO A 5 -24.99 -3.21 -8.71
CA PRO A 5 -25.09 -4.54 -9.34
C PRO A 5 -23.75 -5.14 -9.78
N ILE A 6 -22.73 -4.31 -9.99
CA ILE A 6 -21.35 -4.76 -10.29
C ILE A 6 -20.70 -5.51 -9.12
N GLU A 7 -21.25 -5.43 -7.91
CA GLU A 7 -20.70 -6.10 -6.72
C GLU A 7 -21.23 -7.53 -6.57
N TYR A 8 -22.38 -7.88 -7.21
CA TYR A 8 -23.05 -9.18 -6.99
C TYR A 8 -23.69 -9.82 -8.22
N ARG A 9 -24.16 -9.06 -9.22
CA ARG A 9 -24.88 -9.60 -10.40
C ARG A 9 -24.04 -9.57 -11.68
N TYR A 10 -23.31 -8.49 -11.90
CA TYR A 10 -22.52 -8.28 -13.12
C TYR A 10 -21.01 -8.26 -12.86
N PHE A 11 -20.58 -8.76 -11.69
CA PHE A 11 -19.15 -8.79 -11.36
C PHE A 11 -18.43 -9.87 -12.16
N HIS A 12 -17.18 -9.59 -12.54
CA HIS A 12 -16.25 -10.60 -13.01
C HIS A 12 -15.31 -10.98 -11.85
N PRO A 13 -15.13 -12.26 -11.51
CA PRO A 13 -14.29 -12.68 -10.39
C PRO A 13 -12.88 -12.11 -10.45
N GLY A 14 -12.25 -12.12 -11.63
CA GLY A 14 -10.91 -11.55 -11.82
C GLY A 14 -10.85 -10.03 -11.66
N MET A 15 -11.92 -9.30 -12.00
CA MET A 15 -11.97 -7.86 -11.76
C MET A 15 -12.09 -7.57 -10.26
N ARG A 16 -12.96 -8.32 -9.58
CA ARG A 16 -13.15 -8.20 -8.13
C ARG A 16 -11.85 -8.43 -7.38
N GLU A 17 -11.05 -9.41 -7.81
CA GLU A 17 -9.76 -9.70 -7.21
C GLU A 17 -8.76 -8.55 -7.36
N ILE A 18 -8.77 -7.82 -8.47
CA ILE A 18 -7.83 -6.72 -8.72
C ILE A 18 -8.20 -5.47 -7.90
N PHE A 19 -9.50 -5.16 -7.79
CA PHE A 19 -9.99 -3.91 -7.21
C PHE A 19 -10.41 -4.04 -5.74
N THR A 20 -9.79 -4.95 -4.98
CA THR A 20 -9.95 -4.96 -3.51
C THR A 20 -9.08 -3.88 -2.87
N GLU A 21 -9.48 -3.43 -1.68
CA GLU A 21 -8.69 -2.46 -0.88
C GLU A 21 -7.29 -2.99 -0.55
N GLU A 22 -7.18 -4.28 -0.22
CA GLU A 22 -5.90 -4.94 0.06
C GLU A 22 -4.98 -4.95 -1.17
N ARG A 23 -5.54 -5.22 -2.36
CA ARG A 23 -4.77 -5.20 -3.62
C ARG A 23 -4.41 -3.78 -4.02
N LYS A 24 -5.30 -2.81 -3.82
CA LYS A 24 -4.99 -1.38 -3.98
C LYS A 24 -3.81 -0.98 -3.09
N LEU A 25 -3.86 -1.33 -1.80
CA LEU A 25 -2.78 -1.04 -0.85
C LEU A 25 -1.47 -1.72 -1.25
N GLN A 26 -1.50 -3.02 -1.56
CA GLN A 26 -0.31 -3.74 -2.02
C GLN A 26 0.31 -3.07 -3.25
N ARG A 27 -0.49 -2.61 -4.21
CA ARG A 27 0.03 -1.91 -5.40
C ARG A 27 0.67 -0.57 -5.09
N TRP A 28 0.16 0.17 -4.11
CA TRP A 28 0.82 1.39 -3.64
C TRP A 28 2.16 1.07 -2.96
N LEU A 29 2.19 0.04 -2.12
CA LEU A 29 3.43 -0.40 -1.47
C LEU A 29 4.45 -0.90 -2.50
N ASP A 30 4.03 -1.63 -3.54
CA ASP A 30 4.89 -2.05 -4.65
C ASP A 30 5.57 -0.83 -5.34
N VAL A 31 4.84 0.28 -5.48
CA VAL A 31 5.36 1.54 -6.05
C VAL A 31 6.38 2.19 -5.11
N GLU A 32 6.10 2.29 -3.81
CA GLU A 32 7.04 2.85 -2.83
C GLU A 32 8.33 2.02 -2.73
N ALA A 33 8.23 0.68 -2.75
CA ALA A 33 9.40 -0.20 -2.81
C ALA A 33 10.23 0.05 -4.08
N ALA A 34 9.58 0.18 -5.24
CA ALA A 34 10.26 0.48 -6.49
C ALA A 34 10.93 1.86 -6.46
N LEU A 35 10.28 2.85 -5.85
CA LEU A 35 10.83 4.19 -5.67
C LEU A 35 12.07 4.15 -4.76
N ALA A 36 12.00 3.49 -3.61
CA ALA A 36 13.13 3.34 -2.70
C ALA A 36 14.33 2.67 -3.39
N ARG A 37 14.10 1.58 -4.15
CA ARG A 37 15.16 0.95 -4.97
C ARG A 37 15.79 1.92 -5.96
N ALA A 38 14.98 2.73 -6.66
CA ALA A 38 15.48 3.72 -7.60
C ALA A 38 16.30 4.82 -6.91
N HIS A 39 15.85 5.30 -5.75
CA HIS A 39 16.57 6.29 -4.96
C HIS A 39 17.92 5.76 -4.43
N ALA A 40 17.99 4.49 -4.01
CA ALA A 40 19.26 3.86 -3.63
C ALA A 40 20.20 3.72 -4.83
N ALA A 41 19.69 3.36 -6.01
CA ALA A 41 20.50 3.22 -7.22
C ALA A 41 21.20 4.52 -7.66
N VAL A 42 20.59 5.68 -7.36
CA VAL A 42 21.18 7.00 -7.65
C VAL A 42 21.89 7.63 -6.45
N GLY A 43 21.98 6.92 -5.32
CA GLY A 43 22.69 7.37 -4.12
C GLY A 43 21.96 8.39 -3.25
N ASN A 44 20.64 8.55 -3.41
CA ASN A 44 19.85 9.47 -2.57
C ASN A 44 19.60 8.91 -1.16
N ILE A 45 19.54 7.59 -1.00
CA ILE A 45 19.38 6.90 0.28
C ILE A 45 20.36 5.73 0.39
N PRO A 46 20.71 5.27 1.60
CA PRO A 46 21.49 4.04 1.80
C PRO A 46 20.80 2.82 1.20
N LYS A 47 21.58 1.85 0.70
CA LYS A 47 21.05 0.62 0.10
C LYS A 47 20.26 -0.20 1.12
N GLU A 48 20.73 -0.22 2.35
CA GLU A 48 20.14 -0.94 3.48
C GLU A 48 18.74 -0.41 3.80
N ALA A 49 18.53 0.91 3.69
CA ALA A 49 17.22 1.53 3.89
C ALA A 49 16.24 1.13 2.77
N ALA A 50 16.68 1.11 1.52
CA ALA A 50 15.84 0.64 0.41
C ALA A 50 15.47 -0.84 0.55
N GLU A 51 16.40 -1.67 1.00
CA GLU A 51 16.15 -3.10 1.24
C GLU A 51 15.14 -3.32 2.39
N GLU A 52 15.18 -2.50 3.44
CA GLU A 52 14.19 -2.56 4.52
C GLU A 52 12.80 -2.15 4.03
N ILE A 53 12.69 -1.02 3.32
CA ILE A 53 11.43 -0.58 2.73
C ILE A 53 10.86 -1.67 1.82
N GLU A 54 11.67 -2.27 0.95
CA GLU A 54 11.22 -3.33 0.06
C GLU A 54 10.72 -4.57 0.80
N ARG A 55 11.38 -4.98 1.89
CA ARG A 55 10.92 -6.10 2.73
C ARG A 55 9.58 -5.81 3.41
N LYS A 56 9.37 -4.57 3.85
CA LYS A 56 8.20 -4.16 4.64
C LYS A 56 7.04 -3.62 3.81
N ALA A 57 7.26 -3.30 2.54
CA ALA A 57 6.25 -2.81 1.61
C ALA A 57 5.29 -3.93 1.13
N ASN A 58 4.59 -4.56 2.07
CA ASN A 58 3.52 -5.51 1.78
C ASN A 58 2.44 -5.52 2.86
N VAL A 59 1.29 -6.08 2.51
CA VAL A 59 0.10 -6.08 3.37
C VAL A 59 0.24 -6.94 4.64
N ALA A 60 1.27 -7.78 4.75
CA ALA A 60 1.56 -8.50 5.99
C ALA A 60 2.24 -7.60 7.05
N HIS A 61 2.89 -6.52 6.63
CA HIS A 61 3.49 -5.52 7.52
C HIS A 61 2.67 -4.23 7.61
N VAL A 62 1.94 -3.87 6.56
CA VAL A 62 1.11 -2.65 6.50
C VAL A 62 -0.34 -3.03 6.25
N SER A 63 -1.19 -2.97 7.28
CA SER A 63 -2.61 -3.36 7.16
C SER A 63 -3.52 -2.23 6.66
N VAL A 64 -4.60 -2.60 5.97
CA VAL A 64 -5.63 -1.65 5.49
C VAL A 64 -6.29 -0.92 6.67
N GLU A 65 -6.50 -1.62 7.78
CA GLU A 65 -7.08 -1.08 8.99
C GLU A 65 -6.21 0.04 9.56
N ARG A 66 -4.88 -0.18 9.64
CA ARG A 66 -3.96 0.82 10.17
C ARG A 66 -3.89 2.06 9.30
N VAL A 67 -3.84 1.88 7.98
CA VAL A 67 -3.89 3.01 7.04
C VAL A 67 -5.17 3.82 7.23
N LYS A 68 -6.33 3.17 7.37
CA LYS A 68 -7.61 3.85 7.61
C LYS A 68 -7.67 4.57 8.96
N GLU A 69 -7.01 4.07 9.99
CA GLU A 69 -6.89 4.77 11.27
C GLU A 69 -6.10 6.07 11.14
N ILE A 70 -4.96 6.02 10.46
CA ILE A 70 -4.13 7.20 10.20
C ILE A 70 -4.87 8.19 9.30
N GLU A 71 -5.56 7.70 8.26
CA GLU A 71 -6.34 8.50 7.32
C GLU A 71 -7.42 9.33 8.02
N LYS A 72 -8.07 8.82 9.06
CA LYS A 72 -9.05 9.59 9.86
C LYS A 72 -8.45 10.86 10.45
N ARG A 73 -7.16 10.86 10.75
CA ARG A 73 -6.41 12.02 11.27
C ARG A 73 -5.84 12.88 10.14
N THR A 74 -5.20 12.27 9.15
CA THR A 74 -4.50 12.99 8.06
C THR A 74 -5.44 13.55 7.00
N ARG A 75 -6.62 12.92 6.83
CA ARG A 75 -7.58 13.15 5.73
C ARG A 75 -6.93 13.00 4.34
N HIS A 76 -5.91 12.16 4.26
CA HIS A 76 -5.15 11.89 3.03
C HIS A 76 -4.66 10.45 3.03
N ASP A 77 -5.17 9.66 2.09
CA ASP A 77 -4.94 8.21 1.96
C ASP A 77 -3.48 7.86 1.63
N VAL A 78 -2.86 8.54 0.66
CA VAL A 78 -1.45 8.30 0.31
C VAL A 78 -0.52 8.63 1.48
N MET A 79 -0.71 9.78 2.14
CA MET A 79 0.09 10.14 3.32
C MET A 79 -0.10 9.12 4.46
N ALA A 80 -1.33 8.65 4.66
CA ALA A 80 -1.60 7.62 5.67
C ALA A 80 -0.90 6.29 5.37
N MET A 81 -0.83 5.90 4.10
CA MET A 81 -0.06 4.72 3.66
C MET A 81 1.44 4.91 3.92
N VAL A 82 2.00 6.07 3.59
CA VAL A 82 3.43 6.38 3.84
C VAL A 82 3.74 6.38 5.33
N GLU A 83 2.89 6.98 6.17
CA GLU A 83 3.04 6.95 7.63
C GLU A 83 2.97 5.51 8.17
N ALA A 84 2.02 4.69 7.70
CA ALA A 84 1.91 3.30 8.12
C ALA A 84 3.13 2.46 7.70
N LEU A 85 3.67 2.68 6.50
CA LEU A 85 4.90 2.04 6.04
C LEU A 85 6.12 2.48 6.86
N THR A 86 6.15 3.77 7.25
CA THR A 86 7.20 4.32 8.13
C THR A 86 7.15 3.66 9.51
N GLU A 87 5.96 3.44 10.08
CA GLU A 87 5.80 2.71 11.35
C GLU A 87 6.29 1.25 11.29
N ALA A 88 6.33 0.64 10.10
CA ALA A 88 6.71 -0.76 9.90
C ALA A 88 8.22 -0.99 9.70
N CYS A 89 8.97 0.05 9.36
CA CYS A 89 10.42 0.02 9.09
C CYS A 89 11.20 0.50 10.32
N GLU A 90 12.37 -0.10 10.59
CA GLU A 90 13.25 0.22 11.73
C GLU A 90 14.60 0.80 11.30
#